data_AF-A0A839RL26-F1
#
_entry.id   AF-A0A839RL26-F1
#
_cell.length_a   1.000
_cell.length_b   1.000
_cell.length_c   1.000
_cell.angle_alpha   90.00
_cell.angle_beta   90.00
_cell.angle_gamma   90.00
#
_symmetry.space_group_name_H-M   'P 1'
#
loop_
_entity.id
_entity.type
_entity.pdbx_description
1 polymer ?
#
loop_
_entity_poly.entity_id
_entity_poly.type
_entity_poly.pdbx_seq_one_letter_code
_entity_poly.pdbx_strand_id
1 'polypeptide(L)'
;MKSAIKRVAAGLFAAAFVTAATVVGGTATVQANPVPVAHETCNANPVFGTAAYSQCFGPNVMHRVRVTCWAWWAPWTTYDRHGPHVWGFQQSWTSCDVPFTLRSWHVEAQHR
;
A
#
# COMPACT_ATOMS: atom_id res chain seq x y z
N MET A 1 1.44 -20.39 -40.44
CA MET A 1 0.95 -20.77 -39.09
C MET A 1 1.89 -20.27 -37.97
N LYS A 2 2.23 -18.96 -37.92
CA LYS A 2 3.12 -18.38 -36.88
C LYS A 2 2.48 -17.25 -36.07
N SER A 3 1.48 -16.55 -36.63
CA SER A 3 0.84 -15.40 -35.99
C SER A 3 -0.29 -15.75 -35.02
N ALA A 4 -0.97 -16.90 -35.20
CA ALA A 4 -2.03 -17.34 -34.30
C ALA A 4 -1.48 -17.70 -32.90
N ILE A 5 -0.30 -18.34 -32.85
CA ILE A 5 0.35 -18.75 -31.60
C ILE A 5 0.76 -17.53 -30.75
N LYS A 6 1.24 -16.44 -31.38
CA LYS A 6 1.57 -15.19 -30.67
C LYS A 6 0.36 -14.53 -30.02
N ARG A 7 -0.81 -14.58 -30.68
CA ARG A 7 -2.06 -14.00 -30.13
C ARG A 7 -2.62 -14.84 -28.98
N VAL A 8 -2.49 -16.16 -29.06
CA VAL A 8 -2.89 -17.07 -27.98
C VAL A 8 -2.00 -16.90 -26.75
N ALA A 9 -0.69 -16.72 -26.93
CA ALA A 9 0.22 -16.44 -25.83
C ALA A 9 -0.15 -15.14 -25.09
N ALA A 10 -0.43 -14.05 -25.82
CA ALA A 10 -0.83 -12.78 -25.21
C ALA A 10 -2.16 -12.88 -24.42
N GLY A 11 -3.12 -13.66 -24.92
CA GLY A 11 -4.40 -13.90 -24.23
C GLY A 11 -4.26 -14.73 -22.96
N LEU A 12 -3.33 -15.69 -22.95
CA LEU A 12 -3.04 -16.52 -21.77
C LEU A 12 -2.37 -15.72 -20.65
N PHE A 13 -1.50 -14.75 -20.97
CA PHE A 13 -0.93 -13.85 -19.96
C PHE A 13 -2.01 -12.95 -19.32
N ALA A 14 -2.88 -12.36 -20.13
CA ALA A 14 -3.96 -11.51 -19.61
C ALA A 14 -4.94 -12.30 -18.70
N ALA A 15 -5.31 -13.52 -19.09
CA ALA A 15 -6.19 -14.37 -18.29
C ALA A 15 -5.52 -14.89 -17.00
N ALA A 16 -4.21 -15.12 -17.02
CA ALA A 16 -3.43 -15.50 -15.84
C ALA A 16 -3.33 -14.34 -14.82
N PHE A 17 -3.24 -13.08 -15.27
CA PHE A 17 -3.28 -11.92 -14.37
C PHE A 17 -4.65 -11.74 -13.70
N VAL A 18 -5.74 -11.98 -14.44
CA VAL A 18 -7.12 -11.84 -13.90
C VAL A 18 -7.45 -12.95 -12.91
N THR A 19 -7.00 -14.19 -13.16
CA THR A 19 -7.20 -15.30 -12.21
C THR A 19 -6.25 -15.22 -11.02
N ALA A 20 -5.00 -14.77 -11.19
CA ALA A 20 -4.13 -14.47 -10.05
C ALA A 20 -4.72 -13.38 -9.13
N ALA A 21 -5.45 -12.40 -9.69
CA ALA A 21 -6.14 -11.39 -8.89
C ALA A 21 -7.25 -11.98 -7.99
N THR A 22 -7.91 -13.07 -8.40
CA THR A 22 -8.96 -13.71 -7.56
C THR A 22 -8.37 -14.69 -6.55
N VAL A 23 -7.25 -15.36 -6.83
CA VAL A 23 -6.61 -16.25 -5.83
C VAL A 23 -5.72 -15.48 -4.84
N VAL A 24 -5.15 -14.34 -5.23
CA VAL A 24 -4.37 -13.46 -4.33
C VAL A 24 -5.27 -12.45 -3.61
N GLY A 25 -6.46 -12.16 -4.13
CA GLY A 25 -7.46 -11.27 -3.51
C GLY A 25 -8.14 -11.83 -2.26
N GLY A 26 -7.99 -13.14 -1.98
CA GLY A 26 -8.60 -13.81 -0.83
C GLY A 26 -7.90 -13.57 0.52
N THR A 27 -6.84 -12.78 0.57
CA THR A 27 -6.14 -12.42 1.82
C THR A 27 -5.83 -10.94 1.91
N ALA A 28 -6.73 -10.09 1.43
CA ALA A 28 -6.92 -8.80 2.10
C ALA A 28 -7.54 -9.07 3.49
N THR A 29 -6.82 -9.82 4.33
CA THR A 29 -6.83 -9.52 5.75
C THR A 29 -6.46 -8.05 5.79
N VAL A 30 -7.45 -7.20 6.00
CA VAL A 30 -7.26 -5.86 6.53
C VAL A 30 -6.58 -6.12 7.87
N GLN A 31 -5.27 -6.34 7.84
CA GLN A 31 -4.50 -6.59 9.02
C GLN A 31 -4.36 -5.20 9.62
N ALA A 32 -5.39 -4.86 10.39
CA ALA A 32 -5.37 -3.75 11.30
C ALA A 32 -4.02 -3.76 12.00
N ASN A 33 -3.32 -2.65 11.83
CA ASN A 33 -2.08 -2.26 12.47
C ASN A 33 -1.65 -3.17 13.66
N PRO A 34 -0.72 -4.13 13.47
CA PRO A 34 -0.18 -4.92 14.58
C PRO A 34 0.92 -4.18 15.35
N VAL A 35 1.12 -2.88 15.13
CA VAL A 35 2.08 -2.10 15.93
C VAL A 35 1.30 -1.07 16.77
N PRO A 36 0.87 -1.45 17.99
CA PRO A 36 0.43 -0.51 18.99
C PRO A 36 1.68 0.16 19.59
N VAL A 37 2.24 1.14 18.90
CA VAL A 37 3.06 2.14 19.58
C VAL A 37 2.43 3.49 19.32
N ALA A 38 1.92 4.05 20.41
CA ALA A 38 1.84 5.47 20.74
C ALA A 38 1.78 6.38 19.51
N HIS A 39 0.66 7.00 19.17
CA HIS A 39 0.01 7.99 20.01
C HIS A 39 -1.46 8.06 19.64
N GLU A 40 -2.35 8.14 20.64
CA GLU A 40 -3.80 8.35 20.47
C GLU A 40 -4.17 9.58 19.63
N THR A 41 -3.18 10.37 19.23
CA THR A 41 -3.31 11.56 18.42
C THR A 41 -3.10 11.33 16.93
N CYS A 42 -2.75 10.16 16.40
CA CYS A 42 -2.52 9.99 14.95
C CYS A 42 -3.13 8.72 14.38
N ASN A 43 -3.66 8.80 13.15
CA ASN A 43 -4.24 7.67 12.44
C ASN A 43 -3.67 7.56 11.02
N ALA A 44 -3.47 6.33 10.53
CA ALA A 44 -3.15 6.03 9.14
C ALA A 44 -4.38 5.39 8.47
N ASN A 45 -4.84 6.00 7.39
CA ASN A 45 -6.06 5.61 6.68
C ASN A 45 -5.70 5.13 5.27
N PRO A 46 -6.11 3.91 4.88
CA PRO A 46 -5.89 3.39 3.53
C PRO A 46 -6.89 4.01 2.55
N VAL A 47 -6.51 4.00 1.27
CA VAL A 47 -7.29 4.57 0.18
C VAL A 47 -7.33 3.55 -0.94
N PHE A 48 -8.47 2.86 -1.05
CA PHE A 48 -8.79 1.89 -2.11
C PHE A 48 -7.70 0.84 -2.41
N GLY A 49 -6.88 0.47 -1.42
CA GLY A 49 -5.78 -0.49 -1.61
C GLY A 49 -4.64 0.01 -2.51
N THR A 50 -4.54 1.33 -2.75
CA THR A 50 -3.53 1.95 -3.62
C THR A 50 -2.62 2.91 -2.87
N ALA A 51 -3.16 3.60 -1.87
CA ALA A 51 -2.47 4.64 -1.13
C ALA A 51 -2.87 4.62 0.35
N ALA A 52 -2.16 5.40 1.15
CA ALA A 52 -2.58 5.71 2.51
C ALA A 52 -2.16 7.14 2.88
N TYR A 53 -2.85 7.69 3.85
CA TYR A 53 -2.49 8.95 4.47
C TYR A 53 -2.46 8.85 5.97
N SER A 54 -1.59 9.65 6.59
CA SER A 54 -1.62 9.86 8.02
C SER A 54 -2.16 11.23 8.35
N GLN A 55 -2.89 11.30 9.46
CA GLN A 55 -3.41 12.55 10.02
C GLN A 55 -3.29 12.50 11.53
N CYS A 56 -2.77 13.58 12.12
CA CYS A 56 -2.72 13.76 13.55
C CYS A 56 -3.70 14.84 14.05
N PHE A 57 -4.11 14.69 15.29
CA PHE A 57 -5.03 15.53 16.06
C PHE A 57 -4.31 16.32 17.17
N GLY A 58 -2.98 16.24 17.23
CA GLY A 58 -2.14 16.98 18.15
C GLY A 58 -1.29 18.04 17.42
N PRO A 59 -1.13 19.26 17.95
CA PRO A 59 -0.42 20.34 17.27
C PRO A 59 1.11 20.17 17.24
N ASN A 60 1.68 19.38 18.15
CA ASN A 60 3.14 19.27 18.36
C ASN A 60 3.72 17.91 17.93
N VAL A 61 3.21 17.35 16.83
CA VAL A 61 3.63 16.02 16.36
C VAL A 61 4.19 16.12 14.95
N MET A 62 5.45 15.69 14.78
CA MET A 62 6.01 15.41 13.46
C MET A 62 5.56 14.01 13.06
N HIS A 63 4.97 13.85 11.88
CA HIS A 63 4.52 12.55 11.44
C HIS A 63 4.67 12.36 9.94
N ARG A 64 4.73 11.09 9.51
CA ARG A 64 4.62 10.67 8.12
C ARG A 64 3.91 9.32 8.03
N VAL A 65 3.29 9.06 6.89
CA VAL A 65 2.76 7.72 6.60
C VAL A 65 3.88 6.86 6.01
N ARG A 66 3.91 5.58 6.38
CA ARG A 66 4.66 4.53 5.67
C ARG A 66 3.69 3.49 5.18
N VAL A 67 3.87 3.07 3.94
CA VAL A 67 3.13 1.98 3.33
C VAL A 67 4.09 0.90 2.87
N THR A 68 3.63 -0.34 2.96
CA THR A 68 4.32 -1.50 2.36
C THR A 68 3.49 -1.96 1.18
N CYS A 69 4.15 -2.11 0.04
CA CYS A 69 3.54 -2.44 -1.25
C CYS A 69 4.12 -3.75 -1.77
N TRP A 70 3.28 -4.55 -2.44
CA TRP A 70 3.74 -5.75 -3.14
C TRP A 70 4.44 -5.36 -4.46
N ALA A 71 5.60 -5.98 -4.73
CA ALA A 71 6.34 -5.76 -5.96
C ALA A 71 5.85 -6.70 -7.06
N TRP A 72 5.18 -6.16 -8.07
CA TRP A 72 4.59 -6.94 -9.16
C TRP A 72 5.61 -7.65 -10.05
N TRP A 73 6.84 -7.13 -10.10
CA TRP A 73 7.95 -7.70 -10.86
C TRP A 73 8.65 -8.86 -10.16
N ALA A 74 8.41 -9.07 -8.87
CA ALA A 74 9.09 -10.11 -8.09
C ALA A 74 8.12 -10.72 -7.06
N PRO A 75 7.56 -11.91 -7.35
CA PRO A 75 6.67 -12.62 -6.43
C PRO A 75 7.32 -12.75 -5.06
N TRP A 76 6.52 -12.61 -3.99
CA TRP A 76 6.96 -12.67 -2.58
C TRP A 76 7.80 -11.50 -2.08
N THR A 77 8.10 -10.50 -2.92
CA THR A 77 8.83 -9.31 -2.48
C THR A 77 7.88 -8.14 -2.19
N THR A 78 8.29 -7.30 -1.25
CA THR A 78 7.60 -6.06 -0.89
C THR A 78 8.61 -4.92 -0.86
N TYR A 79 8.13 -3.70 -1.10
CA TYR A 79 8.91 -2.49 -0.93
C TYR A 79 8.12 -1.50 -0.08
N ASP A 80 8.87 -0.65 0.63
CA ASP A 80 8.27 0.40 1.45
C ASP A 80 8.30 1.73 0.73
N ARG A 81 7.28 2.54 0.98
CA ARG A 81 7.24 3.95 0.62
C ARG A 81 6.85 4.80 1.79
N HIS A 82 7.45 5.98 1.83
CA HIS A 82 7.20 6.97 2.86
C HIS A 82 6.54 8.18 2.24
N GLY A 83 5.60 8.77 2.97
CA GLY A 83 5.10 10.10 2.70
C GLY A 83 6.07 11.18 3.17
N PRO A 84 5.78 12.46 2.84
CA PRO A 84 6.54 13.58 3.36
C PRO A 84 6.39 13.67 4.89
N HIS A 85 7.41 14.18 5.58
CA HIS A 85 7.26 14.60 6.97
C HIS A 85 6.40 15.85 7.03
N VAL A 86 5.35 15.81 7.85
CA VAL A 86 4.44 16.95 8.07
C VAL A 86 4.26 17.19 9.56
N TRP A 87 3.85 18.41 9.90
CA TRP A 87 3.73 18.86 11.29
C TRP A 87 2.27 19.08 11.69
N GLY A 88 1.94 18.70 12.92
CA GLY A 88 0.66 18.99 13.55
C GLY A 88 -0.50 18.32 12.82
N PHE A 89 -1.48 19.11 12.39
CA PHE A 89 -2.73 18.64 11.77
C PHE A 89 -2.66 18.37 10.26
N GLN A 90 -1.49 18.57 9.65
CA GLN A 90 -1.30 18.34 8.22
C GLN A 90 -1.42 16.85 7.89
N GLN A 91 -1.74 16.54 6.63
CA GLN A 91 -1.79 15.15 6.16
C GLN A 91 -0.49 14.80 5.43
N SER A 92 0.07 13.64 5.74
CA SER A 92 1.14 13.03 4.96
C SER A 92 0.54 11.94 4.08
N TRP A 93 0.88 11.94 2.79
CA TRP A 93 0.30 11.03 1.80
C TRP A 93 1.38 10.27 1.04
N THR A 94 1.13 9.00 0.74
CA THR A 94 1.96 8.22 -0.19
C THR A 94 1.17 7.10 -0.87
N SER A 95 1.69 6.56 -1.96
CA SER A 95 1.02 5.52 -2.75
C SER A 95 1.99 4.47 -3.28
N CYS A 96 1.47 3.26 -3.48
CA CYS A 96 2.14 2.22 -4.24
C CYS A 96 2.21 2.60 -5.73
N ASP A 97 3.18 2.04 -6.45
CA ASP A 97 3.31 2.24 -7.91
C ASP A 97 2.20 1.56 -8.70
N VAL A 98 1.63 0.50 -8.15
CA VAL A 98 0.62 -0.31 -8.82
C VAL A 98 -0.65 -0.37 -7.95
N PRO A 99 -1.83 -0.15 -8.54
CA PRO A 99 -3.09 -0.28 -7.81
C PRO A 99 -3.25 -1.65 -7.16
N PHE A 100 -3.96 -1.71 -6.03
CA PHE A 100 -4.27 -2.94 -5.29
C PHE A 100 -3.05 -3.71 -4.76
N THR A 101 -1.88 -3.06 -4.69
CA THR A 101 -0.66 -3.67 -4.13
C THR A 101 -0.37 -3.23 -2.69
N LEU A 102 -1.20 -2.39 -2.09
CA LEU A 102 -1.04 -1.98 -0.70
C LEU A 102 -1.23 -3.18 0.25
N ARG A 103 -0.23 -3.45 1.09
CA ARG A 103 -0.21 -4.56 2.05
C ARG A 103 -0.38 -4.10 3.50
N SER A 104 0.31 -3.03 3.88
CA SER A 104 0.18 -2.43 5.21
C SER A 104 0.41 -0.93 5.15
N TRP A 105 -0.14 -0.21 6.12
CA TRP A 105 0.01 1.22 6.30
C TRP A 105 0.13 1.53 7.79
N HIS A 106 1.06 2.41 8.14
CA HIS A 106 1.30 2.81 9.52
C HIS A 106 1.79 4.25 9.59
N VAL A 107 1.57 4.89 10.74
CA VAL A 107 2.10 6.22 11.02
C VAL A 107 3.47 6.07 11.68
N GLU A 108 4.45 6.81 11.20
CA GLU A 108 5.68 7.06 11.91
C GLU A 108 5.58 8.47 12.51
N ALA A 109 5.35 8.55 13.82
CA ALA A 109 5.19 9.80 14.56
C ALA A 109 6.35 10.01 15.54
N GLN A 110 6.75 11.26 15.72
CA GLN A 110 7.76 11.71 16.68
C GLN A 110 7.26 12.97 17.40
N HIS A 111 7.29 12.96 18.73
CA HIS A 111 7.10 14.16 19.54
C HIS A 111 8.43 14.89 19.65
N ARG A 112 8.38 16.22 19.58
CA ARG A 112 9.50 17.07 19.99
C ARG A 112 9.31 17.55 21.41
#